data_AF-A0AA88HX97-F1
#
_entry.id   AF-A0AA88HX97-F1
#
_cell.length_a   1.000
_cell.length_b   1.000
_cell.length_c   1.000
_cell.angle_alpha   90.00
_cell.angle_beta   90.00
_cell.angle_gamma   90.00
#
_symmetry.space_group_name_H-M   'P 1'
#
loop_
_entity.id
_entity.type
_entity.pdbx_description
1 polymer ?
#
loop_
_entity_poly.entity_id
_entity_poly.type
_entity_poly.pdbx_seq_one_letter_code
_entity_poly.pdbx_strand_id
1 'polypeptide(L)'
;MACVSKEQCIEIIKQYEPSSEARDRNQLLIDGFTRFLLSEDCDIFDQTHLLVCQDMTQPLSHYFISSSHNTYLLEDQLRGPSSVDGYTRALQYGCRCVK
;
A
#
# COMPACT_ATOMS: atom_id res chain seq x y z
N MET A 1 -19.75 12.08 -3.87
CA MET A 1 -20.22 11.15 -2.83
C MET A 1 -20.74 9.92 -3.55
N ALA A 2 -19.97 8.83 -3.56
CA ALA A 2 -20.46 7.57 -4.12
C ALA A 2 -21.65 7.10 -3.27
N CYS A 3 -22.78 6.80 -3.92
CA CYS A 3 -23.97 6.32 -3.24
C CYS A 3 -23.73 4.85 -2.90
N VAL A 4 -23.61 4.52 -1.61
CA VAL A 4 -23.48 3.13 -1.14
C VAL A 4 -24.81 2.42 -1.40
N SER A 5 -24.77 1.31 -2.13
CA SER A 5 -25.93 0.46 -2.42
C SER A 5 -26.19 -0.55 -1.30
N LYS A 6 -27.41 -1.08 -1.24
CA LYS A 6 -27.77 -2.13 -0.26
C LYS A 6 -26.97 -3.41 -0.50
N GLU A 7 -26.71 -3.71 -1.77
CA GLU A 7 -25.96 -4.87 -2.23
C GLU A 7 -24.52 -4.83 -1.68
N GLN A 8 -23.87 -3.67 -1.77
CA GLN A 8 -22.53 -3.46 -1.21
C GLN A 8 -22.50 -3.65 0.32
N CYS A 9 -23.52 -3.14 1.04
CA CYS A 9 -23.61 -3.37 2.49
C CYS A 9 -23.71 -4.87 2.84
N ILE A 10 -24.48 -5.64 2.05
CA ILE A 10 -24.63 -7.08 2.25
C ILE A 10 -23.32 -7.81 1.96
N GLU A 11 -22.56 -7.40 0.94
CA GLU A 11 -21.24 -7.96 0.63
C GLU A 11 -20.25 -7.74 1.77
N ILE A 12 -20.18 -6.51 2.30
CA ILE A 12 -19.36 -6.16 3.47
C ILE A 12 -19.72 -7.07 4.66
N ILE A 13 -21.01 -7.25 4.95
CA ILE A 13 -21.45 -8.12 6.05
C ILE A 13 -21.01 -9.56 5.82
N LYS A 14 -21.22 -10.10 4.61
CA LYS A 14 -20.83 -11.48 4.28
C LYS A 14 -19.33 -11.71 4.41
N GLN A 15 -18.53 -10.71 4.06
CA GLN A 15 -17.07 -10.79 4.06
C GLN A 15 -16.47 -10.63 5.46
N TYR A 16 -16.95 -9.67 6.25
CA TYR A 16 -16.27 -9.27 7.49
C TYR A 16 -16.92 -9.80 8.77
N GLU A 17 -18.21 -10.12 8.78
CA GLU A 17 -18.90 -10.60 9.99
C GLU A 17 -18.52 -12.06 10.32
N PRO A 18 -17.92 -12.34 11.50
CA PRO A 18 -17.55 -13.70 11.89
C PRO A 18 -18.76 -14.61 12.15
N SER A 19 -19.81 -14.14 12.81
CA SER A 19 -20.95 -14.99 13.20
C SER A 19 -21.78 -15.38 11.98
N SER A 20 -22.06 -16.68 11.82
CA SER A 20 -23.00 -17.16 10.80
C SER A 20 -24.42 -16.65 11.04
N GLU A 21 -24.85 -16.63 12.30
CA GLU A 21 -26.19 -16.16 12.68
C GLU A 21 -26.38 -14.67 12.37
N ALA A 22 -25.36 -13.85 12.61
CA ALA A 22 -25.39 -12.43 12.29
C ALA A 22 -25.36 -12.19 10.77
N ARG A 23 -24.57 -12.96 10.01
CA ARG A 23 -24.56 -12.93 8.54
C ARG A 23 -25.92 -13.25 7.95
N ASP A 24 -26.57 -14.31 8.43
CA ASP A 24 -27.91 -14.72 7.96
C ASP A 24 -28.98 -13.65 8.26
N ARG A 25 -28.78 -12.87 9.33
CA ARG A 25 -29.65 -11.75 9.72
C ARG A 25 -29.27 -10.43 9.04
N ASN A 26 -28.23 -10.40 8.20
CA ASN A 26 -27.65 -9.18 7.62
C ASN A 26 -27.28 -8.14 8.69
N GLN A 27 -26.64 -8.59 9.76
CA GLN A 27 -26.16 -7.74 10.86
C GLN A 27 -24.63 -7.71 10.86
N LEU A 28 -24.06 -6.52 11.00
CA LEU A 28 -22.64 -6.32 11.28
C LEU A 28 -22.47 -6.00 12.76
N LEU A 29 -21.87 -6.91 13.50
CA LEU A 29 -21.61 -6.75 14.93
C LEU A 29 -20.27 -6.04 15.14
N ILE A 30 -19.93 -5.74 16.40
CA ILE A 30 -18.73 -4.98 16.75
C ILE A 30 -17.44 -5.61 16.21
N ASP A 31 -17.34 -6.94 16.25
CA ASP A 31 -16.16 -7.66 15.74
C ASP A 31 -16.08 -7.58 14.22
N GLY A 32 -17.21 -7.76 13.51
CA GLY A 32 -17.28 -7.60 12.06
C GLY A 32 -17.00 -6.17 11.61
N PHE A 33 -17.53 -5.18 12.32
CA PHE A 33 -17.29 -3.77 12.04
C PHE A 33 -15.82 -3.39 12.27
N THR A 34 -15.20 -3.88 13.36
CA THR A 34 -13.78 -3.68 13.62
C THR A 34 -12.91 -4.31 12.53
N ARG A 35 -13.26 -5.53 12.08
CA ARG A 35 -12.57 -6.19 10.96
C ARG A 35 -12.70 -5.40 9.65
N PHE A 36 -13.89 -4.88 9.36
CA PHE A 36 -14.11 -4.04 8.19
C PHE A 36 -13.26 -2.77 8.22
N LEU A 37 -13.26 -2.04 9.35
CA LEU A 37 -12.46 -0.81 9.48
C LEU A 37 -10.94 -1.05 9.38
N LEU A 38 -10.47 -2.23 9.75
CA LEU A 38 -9.06 -2.62 9.65
C LEU A 38 -8.72 -3.35 8.33
N SER A 39 -9.70 -3.51 7.45
CA SER A 39 -9.51 -4.16 6.16
C SER A 39 -8.92 -3.21 5.13
N GLU A 40 -8.42 -3.78 4.04
CA GLU A 40 -7.89 -3.01 2.90
C GLU A 40 -8.98 -2.08 2.30
N ASP A 41 -10.26 -2.46 2.38
CA ASP A 41 -11.38 -1.66 1.84
C ASP A 41 -11.55 -0.31 2.56
N CYS A 42 -11.07 -0.21 3.81
CA CYS A 42 -11.07 1.01 4.59
C CYS A 42 -9.67 1.60 4.78
N ASP A 43 -8.67 1.10 4.04
CA ASP A 43 -7.33 1.67 4.11
C ASP A 43 -7.36 3.14 3.66
N ILE A 44 -6.59 3.97 4.35
CA ILE A 44 -6.40 5.36 3.96
C ILE A 44 -5.61 5.47 2.65
N PHE A 45 -4.81 4.45 2.35
CA PHE A 45 -4.10 4.37 1.08
C PHE A 45 -5.01 3.75 0.01
N ASP A 46 -5.20 4.48 -1.09
CA ASP A 46 -5.99 3.97 -2.21
C ASP A 46 -5.28 2.77 -2.84
N GLN A 47 -5.94 1.61 -2.77
CA GLN A 47 -5.40 0.35 -3.26
C GLN A 47 -5.07 0.37 -4.77
N THR A 48 -5.73 1.22 -5.56
CA THR A 48 -5.43 1.34 -7.01
C THR A 48 -4.00 1.83 -7.26
N HIS A 49 -3.43 2.58 -6.30
CA HIS A 49 -2.07 3.09 -6.35
C HIS A 49 -1.02 2.11 -5.80
N LEU A 50 -1.41 0.93 -5.29
CA LEU A 50 -0.48 -0.15 -4.94
C LEU A 50 0.14 -0.82 -6.19
N LEU A 51 -0.50 -0.63 -7.34
CA LEU A 51 -0.01 -1.08 -8.65
C LEU A 51 0.33 0.12 -9.54
N VAL A 52 1.03 -0.15 -10.64
CA VAL A 52 1.30 0.87 -11.67
C VAL A 52 -0.03 1.26 -12.34
N CYS A 53 -0.54 2.44 -11.95
CA CYS A 53 -1.81 3.00 -12.43
C CYS A 53 -1.63 4.20 -13.36
N GLN A 54 -0.40 4.71 -13.49
CA GLN A 54 -0.07 5.86 -14.32
C GLN A 54 0.28 5.41 -15.74
N ASP A 55 0.14 6.33 -16.70
CA ASP A 55 0.69 6.14 -18.05
C ASP A 55 2.21 6.12 -17.96
N MET A 56 2.83 4.97 -18.26
CA MET A 56 4.29 4.76 -18.24
C MET A 56 4.94 4.87 -19.62
N THR A 57 4.26 5.46 -20.61
CA THR A 57 4.75 5.56 -21.99
C THR A 57 5.35 6.94 -22.34
N GLN A 58 5.28 7.92 -21.43
CA GLN A 58 5.82 9.25 -21.65
C GLN A 58 7.35 9.26 -21.53
N PRO A 59 8.04 10.33 -21.97
CA PRO A 59 9.48 10.47 -21.76
C PRO A 59 9.87 10.45 -20.29
N LEU A 60 11.05 9.94 -19.96
CA LEU A 60 11.55 9.82 -18.58
C LEU A 60 11.51 11.15 -17.79
N SER A 61 11.71 12.28 -18.46
CA SER A 61 11.69 13.61 -17.84
C SER A 61 10.32 14.04 -17.28
N HIS A 62 9.25 13.28 -17.54
CA HIS A 62 7.91 13.55 -17.03
C HIS A 62 7.63 12.87 -15.69
N TYR A 63 8.54 12.02 -15.20
CA TYR A 63 8.36 11.25 -13.98
C TYR A 63 9.35 11.69 -12.91
N PHE A 64 8.91 11.63 -11.65
CA PHE A 64 9.84 11.62 -10.53
C PHE A 64 10.56 10.27 -10.48
N ILE A 65 11.87 10.29 -10.32
CA ILE A 65 12.71 9.08 -10.25
C ILE A 65 13.25 8.94 -8.83
N SER A 66 12.86 7.85 -8.15
CA SER A 66 13.45 7.48 -6.86
C SER A 66 14.95 7.25 -7.04
N SER A 67 15.76 8.12 -6.42
CA SER A 67 17.21 8.21 -6.64
C SER A 67 17.95 8.28 -5.32
N SER A 68 19.11 7.62 -5.23
CA SER A 68 19.99 7.66 -4.08
C SER A 68 21.25 8.49 -4.34
N HIS A 69 21.94 8.85 -3.28
CA HIS A 69 23.20 9.58 -3.31
C HIS A 69 24.20 8.86 -2.41
N ASN A 70 25.41 8.60 -2.94
CA ASN A 70 26.45 7.82 -2.27
C ASN A 70 25.90 6.50 -1.71
N THR A 71 25.30 5.70 -2.59
CA THR A 71 24.50 4.51 -2.26
C THR A 71 25.30 3.45 -1.53
N TYR A 72 26.63 3.46 -1.69
CA TYR A 72 27.54 2.58 -0.99
C TYR A 72 27.68 2.91 0.51
N LEU A 73 27.37 4.14 0.95
CA LEU A 73 27.50 4.54 2.35
C LEU A 73 26.31 4.01 3.15
N LEU A 74 26.62 3.31 4.24
CA LEU A 74 25.59 2.83 5.17
C LEU A 74 25.21 3.86 6.23
N GLU A 75 26.10 4.83 6.49
CA GLU A 75 25.98 5.79 7.58
C GLU A 75 26.39 7.21 7.12
N ASP A 76 27.25 7.89 7.88
CA ASP A 76 27.63 9.28 7.64
C ASP A 76 28.56 9.46 6.43
N GLN A 77 28.65 10.70 5.95
CA GLN A 77 29.39 11.06 4.73
C GLN A 77 30.91 11.17 4.93
N LEU A 78 31.41 11.20 6.16
CA LEU A 78 32.81 11.48 6.47
C LEU A 78 33.57 10.23 6.91
N ARG A 79 32.95 9.36 7.69
CA ARG A 79 33.59 8.20 8.33
C ARG A 79 32.75 6.92 8.23
N GLY A 80 31.56 7.00 7.63
CA GLY A 80 30.66 5.87 7.46
C GLY A 80 31.29 4.78 6.59
N PRO A 81 31.05 3.50 6.92
CA PRO A 81 31.57 2.39 6.12
C PRO A 81 30.88 2.34 4.75
N SER A 82 31.64 1.92 3.75
CA SER A 82 31.14 1.61 2.41
C SER A 82 30.84 0.13 2.28
N SER A 83 29.64 -0.24 1.82
CA SER A 83 29.25 -1.64 1.59
C SER A 83 28.37 -1.78 0.35
N VAL A 84 28.42 -2.97 -0.26
CA VAL A 84 27.48 -3.38 -1.32
C VAL A 84 26.05 -3.47 -0.79
N ASP A 85 25.88 -3.68 0.52
CA ASP A 85 24.55 -3.76 1.16
C ASP A 85 23.73 -2.48 0.98
N GLY A 86 24.40 -1.32 0.87
CA GLY A 86 23.72 -0.05 0.61
C GLY A 86 22.99 -0.05 -0.74
N TYR A 87 23.61 -0.63 -1.77
CA TYR A 87 22.97 -0.82 -3.08
C TYR A 87 21.82 -1.82 -3.02
N THR A 88 22.03 -2.96 -2.35
CA THR A 88 20.99 -3.98 -2.17
C THR A 88 19.75 -3.36 -1.52
N ARG A 89 19.95 -2.62 -0.43
CA ARG A 89 18.89 -1.95 0.31
C ARG A 89 18.17 -0.91 -0.57
N ALA A 90 18.90 -0.03 -1.24
CA ALA A 90 18.31 1.00 -2.08
C ALA A 90 17.40 0.40 -3.17
N LEU A 91 17.87 -0.65 -3.84
CA LEU A 91 17.11 -1.34 -4.89
C LEU A 91 15.86 -2.04 -4.34
N GLN A 92 15.95 -2.68 -3.17
CA GLN A 92 14.81 -3.33 -2.49
C GLN A 92 13.72 -2.33 -2.09
N TYR A 93 14.09 -1.11 -1.66
CA TYR A 93 13.14 -0.03 -1.36
C TYR A 93 12.66 0.73 -2.61
N GLY A 94 12.92 0.21 -3.82
CA GLY A 94 12.40 0.77 -5.05
C GLY A 94 13.23 1.90 -5.68
N CYS A 95 14.43 2.20 -5.17
CA CYS A 95 15.34 3.16 -5.84
C CYS A 95 15.66 2.70 -7.26
N ARG A 96 15.55 3.60 -8.24
CA ARG A 96 15.76 3.33 -9.67
C ARG A 96 17.05 3.95 -10.22
N CYS A 97 17.64 4.91 -9.50
CA CYS A 97 18.90 5.54 -9.87
C CYS A 97 19.88 5.50 -8.69
N VAL A 98 20.95 4.73 -8.82
CA VAL A 98 22.00 4.62 -7.81
C VAL A 98 23.23 5.43 -8.21
N LYS A 99 23.85 6.08 -7.23
CA LYS A 99 25.13 6.82 -7.34
C LYS A 99 26.19 6.25 -6.42
#